data_AF-A0A4U7C417-F1
#
_entry.id   AF-A0A4U7C417-F1
#
_cell.length_a   1.000
_cell.length_b   1.000
_cell.length_c   1.000
_cell.angle_alpha   90.00
_cell.angle_beta   90.00
_cell.angle_gamma   90.00
#
_symmetry.space_group_name_H-M   'P 1'
#
loop_
_entity.id
_entity.type
_entity.pdbx_description
1 polymer ?
#
loop_
_entity_poly.entity_id
_entity_poly.type
_entity_poly.pdbx_seq_one_letter_code
_entity_poly.pdbx_strand_id
1 'polypeptide(L)'
;MLALFGFGSLLALVAFHTFLAGVATRFFRIQLSTSWGSILYTLVLTPILLLVSTLVFTGALGVGTGINVGSSTILLALLIALPMALGAAIDYLYLTPPDEYELPDTR
;
A
#
# COMPACT_ATOMS: atom_id res chain seq x y z
N MET A 1 18.75 7.33 -20.22
CA MET A 1 19.06 6.25 -19.26
C MET A 1 18.53 6.56 -17.86
N LEU A 2 18.86 7.72 -17.27
CA LEU A 2 18.35 8.12 -15.94
C LEU A 2 16.82 8.13 -15.84
N ALA A 3 16.11 8.72 -16.81
CA ALA A 3 14.64 8.73 -16.81
C ALA A 3 14.04 7.31 -16.89
N LEU A 4 14.65 6.39 -17.63
CA LEU A 4 14.16 5.00 -17.70
C LEU A 4 14.30 4.29 -16.34
N PHE A 5 15.44 4.47 -15.67
CA PHE A 5 15.66 3.94 -14.33
C PHE A 5 14.73 4.61 -13.29
N GLY A 6 14.57 5.92 -13.37
CA GLY A 6 13.63 6.68 -12.53
C GLY A 6 12.20 6.16 -12.69
N PHE A 7 11.74 5.97 -13.92
CA PHE A 7 10.42 5.41 -14.19
C PHE A 7 10.26 3.99 -13.64
N GLY A 8 11.22 3.10 -13.93
CA GLY A 8 11.18 1.71 -13.45
C GLY A 8 11.19 1.61 -11.93
N SER A 9 12.02 2.39 -11.25
CA SER A 9 12.08 2.44 -9.79
C SER A 9 10.80 3.01 -9.16
N LEU A 10 10.20 4.04 -9.77
CA LEU A 10 8.91 4.59 -9.33
C LEU A 10 7.78 3.57 -9.50
N LEU A 11 7.75 2.84 -10.62
CA LEU A 11 6.77 1.77 -10.84
C LEU A 11 6.92 0.64 -9.83
N ALA A 12 8.16 0.23 -9.54
CA ALA A 12 8.45 -0.74 -8.49
C ALA A 12 7.97 -0.27 -7.11
N LEU A 13 8.12 1.03 -6.81
CA LEU A 13 7.63 1.61 -5.55
C LEU A 13 6.10 1.62 -5.47
N VAL A 14 5.39 1.93 -6.56
CA VAL A 14 3.91 1.83 -6.62
C VAL A 14 3.46 0.40 -6.33
N ALA A 15 4.11 -0.60 -6.95
CA ALA A 15 3.81 -2.01 -6.70
C ALA A 15 4.09 -2.40 -5.24
N PHE A 16 5.23 -1.96 -4.69
CA PHE A 16 5.59 -2.19 -3.29
C PHE A 16 4.59 -1.56 -2.32
N HIS A 17 4.16 -0.31 -2.55
CA HIS A 17 3.13 0.33 -1.73
C HIS A 17 1.77 -0.37 -1.85
N THR A 18 1.45 -0.90 -3.03
CA THR A 18 0.20 -1.65 -3.25
C THR A 18 0.21 -2.93 -2.44
N PHE A 19 1.34 -3.64 -2.45
CA PHE A 19 1.58 -4.80 -1.59
C PHE A 19 1.46 -4.44 -0.10
N LEU A 20 2.15 -3.39 0.37
CA LEU A 20 2.05 -2.93 1.75
C LEU A 20 0.62 -2.58 2.16
N ALA A 21 -0.13 -1.89 1.30
CA ALA A 21 -1.52 -1.55 1.56
C ALA A 21 -2.43 -2.79 1.69
N GLY A 22 -2.23 -3.77 0.81
CA GLY A 22 -2.95 -5.06 0.91
C GLY A 22 -2.63 -5.79 2.20
N VAL A 23 -1.34 -5.90 2.56
CA VAL A 23 -0.91 -6.51 3.83
C VAL A 23 -1.48 -5.78 5.05
N ALA A 24 -1.45 -4.45 5.06
CA ALA A 24 -2.01 -3.66 6.16
C ALA A 24 -3.52 -3.87 6.30
N THR A 25 -4.25 -3.84 5.16
CA THR A 25 -5.70 -4.13 5.13
C THR A 25 -5.98 -5.51 5.73
N ARG A 26 -5.27 -6.53 5.26
CA ARG A 26 -5.39 -7.90 5.75
C ARG A 26 -5.11 -8.01 7.25
N PHE A 27 -4.02 -7.38 7.69
CA PHE A 27 -3.59 -7.38 9.09
C PHE A 27 -4.69 -6.80 9.99
N PHE A 28 -5.27 -5.65 9.64
CA PHE A 28 -6.33 -5.05 10.45
C PHE A 28 -7.61 -5.87 10.45
N ARG A 29 -7.97 -6.53 9.33
CA ARG A 29 -9.12 -7.45 9.29
C ARG A 29 -8.94 -8.69 10.15
N ILE A 30 -7.70 -9.19 10.28
CA ILE A 30 -7.38 -10.33 11.17
C ILE A 30 -7.37 -9.89 12.64
N GLN A 31 -6.75 -8.75 12.93
CA GLN A 31 -6.45 -8.34 14.31
C GLN A 31 -7.63 -7.66 15.01
N LEU A 32 -8.52 -6.99 14.26
CA LEU A 32 -9.65 -6.26 14.81
C LEU A 32 -10.93 -7.05 14.66
N SER A 33 -11.64 -7.27 15.77
CA SER A 33 -12.88 -8.04 15.82
C SER A 33 -14.10 -7.33 15.22
N THR A 34 -13.97 -6.08 14.78
CA THR A 34 -15.06 -5.29 14.22
C THR A 34 -14.73 -4.80 12.81
N SER A 35 -15.71 -4.90 11.91
CA SER A 35 -15.55 -4.45 10.53
C SER A 35 -15.22 -2.95 10.47
N TRP A 36 -15.90 -2.13 11.27
CA TRP A 36 -15.62 -0.68 11.34
C TRP A 36 -14.23 -0.35 11.86
N GLY A 37 -13.71 -1.10 12.84
CA GLY A 37 -12.34 -0.94 13.32
C GLY A 37 -11.34 -1.17 12.19
N SER A 38 -11.49 -2.27 11.45
CA SER A 38 -10.59 -2.60 10.33
C SER A 38 -10.57 -1.52 9.24
N ILE A 39 -11.73 -0.97 8.88
CA ILE A 39 -11.86 0.10 7.88
C ILE A 39 -11.17 1.38 8.36
N LEU A 40 -11.47 1.84 9.58
CA LEU A 40 -10.90 3.08 10.11
C LEU A 40 -9.38 3.00 10.25
N TYR A 41 -8.85 1.89 10.78
CA TYR A 41 -7.41 1.71 10.92
C TYR A 41 -6.72 1.63 9.56
N THR A 42 -7.32 0.97 8.58
CA THR A 42 -6.80 0.96 7.20
C THR A 42 -6.78 2.37 6.60
N LEU A 43 -7.86 3.14 6.73
CA LEU A 43 -7.97 4.49 6.16
C LEU A 43 -7.07 5.53 6.84
N VAL A 44 -6.65 5.30 8.09
CA VAL A 44 -5.82 6.26 8.84
C VAL A 44 -4.35 5.81 8.92
N LEU A 45 -4.08 4.57 9.29
CA LEU A 45 -2.70 4.11 9.51
C LEU A 45 -1.98 3.71 8.22
N THR A 46 -2.67 3.12 7.25
CA THR A 46 -2.06 2.76 5.96
C THR A 46 -1.52 3.98 5.20
N PRO A 47 -2.24 5.12 5.05
CA PRO A 47 -1.66 6.27 4.36
C PRO A 47 -0.48 6.87 5.12
N ILE A 48 -0.45 6.81 6.46
CA ILE A 48 0.71 7.23 7.25
C ILE A 48 1.90 6.32 6.97
N LEU A 49 1.70 5.00 6.95
CA LEU A 49 2.73 4.02 6.61
C LEU A 49 3.31 4.28 5.20
N LEU A 50 2.43 4.47 4.21
CA LEU A 50 2.84 4.75 2.83
C LEU A 50 3.50 6.12 2.69
N LEU A 51 3.10 7.12 3.49
CA LEU A 51 3.74 8.43 3.52
C LEU A 51 5.17 8.32 4.06
N VAL A 52 5.38 7.62 5.18
CA VAL A 52 6.72 7.37 5.74
C VAL A 52 7.60 6.64 4.72
N SER A 53 7.06 5.59 4.09
CA SER A 53 7.75 4.87 3.02
C SER A 53 8.09 5.80 1.84
N THR A 54 7.14 6.64 1.40
CA THR A 54 7.37 7.63 0.33
C THR A 54 8.53 8.54 0.67
N LEU A 55 8.56 9.13 1.88
CA LEU A 55 9.64 10.03 2.30
C LEU A 55 11.01 9.35 2.30
N VAL A 56 11.07 8.08 2.72
CA VAL A 56 12.32 7.29 2.70
C VAL A 56 12.76 7.00 1.26
N PHE A 57 11.87 6.45 0.43
CA PHE A 57 12.25 5.99 -0.91
C PHE A 57 12.50 7.14 -1.87
N THR A 58 11.61 8.13 -1.95
CA THR A 58 11.79 9.25 -2.91
C THR A 58 12.76 10.29 -2.40
N GLY A 59 12.82 10.50 -1.08
CA GLY A 59 13.73 11.45 -0.44
C GLY A 59 15.12 10.87 -0.21
N ALA A 60 15.27 9.97 0.77
CA ALA A 60 16.59 9.48 1.19
C ALA A 60 17.26 8.57 0.15
N LEU A 61 16.48 7.77 -0.59
CA LEU A 61 17.00 6.79 -1.55
C LEU A 61 16.92 7.26 -3.02
N GLY A 62 16.30 8.41 -3.29
CA GLY A 62 16.21 8.99 -4.63
C GLY A 62 15.43 8.15 -5.65
N VAL A 63 14.49 7.31 -5.22
CA VAL A 63 13.60 6.56 -6.12
C VAL A 63 12.80 7.53 -6.98
N GLY A 64 12.72 7.27 -8.29
CA GLY A 64 12.07 8.18 -9.24
C GLY A 64 12.93 9.35 -9.71
N THR A 65 14.23 9.40 -9.35
CA THR A 65 15.13 10.48 -9.80
C THR A 65 15.11 10.64 -11.32
N GLY A 66 14.99 11.89 -11.78
CA GLY A 66 14.92 12.23 -13.21
C GLY A 66 13.52 12.13 -13.82
N ILE A 67 12.50 11.76 -13.04
CA ILE A 67 11.09 11.82 -13.46
C ILE A 67 10.45 13.10 -12.91
N ASN A 68 9.75 13.81 -13.79
CA ASN A 68 8.89 14.93 -13.40
C ASN A 68 7.43 14.46 -13.38
N VAL A 69 6.84 14.37 -12.18
CA VAL A 69 5.45 13.93 -11.95
C VAL A 69 4.47 15.11 -11.97
N GLY A 70 4.96 16.34 -12.17
CA GLY A 70 4.15 17.56 -12.32
C GLY A 70 3.80 18.26 -11.00
N SER A 71 3.34 17.53 -9.98
CA SER A 71 3.03 18.12 -8.66
C SER A 71 3.16 17.12 -7.51
N SER A 72 3.31 17.64 -6.28
CA SER A 72 3.29 16.83 -5.06
C SER A 72 1.95 16.12 -4.85
N THR A 73 0.83 16.76 -5.20
CA THR A 73 -0.50 16.16 -5.12
C THR A 73 -0.61 14.90 -5.99
N ILE A 74 -0.12 14.98 -7.23
CA ILE A 74 -0.12 13.82 -8.15
C ILE A 74 0.80 12.72 -7.62
N LEU A 75 1.97 13.08 -7.09
CA LEU A 75 2.90 12.11 -6.49
C LEU A 75 2.26 11.37 -5.31
N LEU A 76 1.57 12.07 -4.41
CA LEU A 76 0.87 11.46 -3.28
C LEU A 76 -0.33 10.61 -3.73
N ALA A 77 -1.08 11.06 -4.74
CA ALA A 77 -2.16 10.25 -5.31
C ALA A 77 -1.62 8.93 -5.91
N LEU A 78 -0.50 9.00 -6.64
CA LEU A 78 0.16 7.85 -7.26
C LEU A 78 0.78 6.89 -6.24
N LEU A 79 1.42 7.40 -5.19
CA LEU A 79 2.16 6.59 -4.22
C LEU A 79 1.37 6.22 -2.97
N ILE A 80 0.21 6.83 -2.73
CA ILE A 80 -0.60 6.55 -1.54
C ILE A 80 -2.01 6.14 -1.95
N ALA A 81 -2.78 7.05 -2.56
CA ALA A 81 -4.20 6.82 -2.81
C ALA A 81 -4.45 5.62 -3.75
N LEU A 82 -3.71 5.54 -4.86
CA LEU A 82 -3.83 4.43 -5.81
C LEU A 82 -3.41 3.09 -5.17
N PRO A 83 -2.24 2.97 -4.53
CA PRO A 83 -1.86 1.78 -3.77
C PRO A 83 -2.86 1.35 -2.70
N MET A 84 -3.45 2.29 -1.95
CA MET A 84 -4.48 1.95 -0.97
C MET A 84 -5.71 1.35 -1.64
N ALA A 85 -6.21 1.97 -2.71
CA ALA A 85 -7.36 1.47 -3.44
C ALA A 85 -7.09 0.07 -4.04
N LEU A 86 -5.94 -0.11 -4.68
CA LEU A 86 -5.54 -1.39 -5.28
C LEU A 86 -5.30 -2.46 -4.21
N GLY A 87 -4.58 -2.14 -3.13
CA GLY A 87 -4.30 -3.07 -2.04
C GLY A 87 -5.58 -3.56 -1.36
N ALA A 88 -6.51 -2.65 -1.08
CA ALA A 88 -7.83 -3.01 -0.56
C ALA A 88 -8.65 -3.81 -1.58
N ALA A 89 -8.66 -3.43 -2.85
CA ALA A 89 -9.35 -4.19 -3.89
C ALA A 89 -8.80 -5.62 -4.04
N ILE A 90 -7.47 -5.79 -3.97
CA ILE A 90 -6.84 -7.11 -3.96
C ILE A 90 -7.32 -7.92 -2.76
N ASP A 91 -7.28 -7.34 -1.54
CA ASP A 91 -7.69 -8.04 -0.32
C ASP A 91 -9.18 -8.45 -0.32
N TYR A 92 -10.07 -7.54 -0.70
CA TYR A 92 -11.51 -7.76 -0.62
C TYR A 92 -12.08 -8.54 -1.81
N LEU A 93 -11.51 -8.39 -3.02
CA LEU A 93 -12.09 -8.96 -4.25
C LEU A 93 -11.39 -10.22 -4.74
N TYR A 94 -10.13 -10.45 -4.36
CA TYR A 94 -9.33 -11.56 -4.90
C TYR A 94 -8.85 -12.55 -3.84
N LEU A 95 -8.92 -12.22 -2.55
CA LEU A 95 -8.55 -13.13 -1.48
C LEU A 95 -9.78 -13.59 -0.71
N THR A 96 -9.76 -14.84 -0.26
CA THR A 96 -10.74 -15.34 0.70
C THR A 96 -10.70 -14.47 1.96
N PRO A 97 -11.86 -14.07 2.51
CA PRO A 97 -11.98 -13.40 3.80
C PRO A 97 -11.27 -14.18 4.93
N PRO A 98 -10.60 -13.50 5.88
CA PRO A 98 -9.87 -14.17 6.96
C PRO A 98 -10.72 -15.12 7.82
N ASP A 99 -11.98 -14.79 8.02
CA ASP A 99 -12.96 -15.52 8.81
C ASP A 99 -13.51 -16.77 8.10
N GLU A 100 -13.27 -16.89 6.79
CA GLU A 100 -13.67 -18.04 5.98
C GLU A 100 -12.57 -19.11 5.85
N TYR A 101 -11.38 -18.90 6.43
CA TYR A 101 -10.34 -19.92 6.44
C TYR A 101 -10.64 -20.97 7.51
N GLU A 102 -10.76 -22.23 7.09
CA GLU A 102 -10.70 -23.37 8.00
C GLU A 102 -9.26 -23.53 8.50
N LEU A 103 -9.05 -23.31 9.80
CA LEU A 103 -7.77 -23.56 10.45
C LEU A 103 -7.69 -25.03 10.88
N PRO A 104 -6.51 -25.68 10.83
CA PRO A 104 -6.35 -27.01 11.39
C PRO A 104 -6.75 -27.03 12.86
N ASP A 105 -7.34 -28.15 13.31
CA ASP A 105 -7.62 -28.38 14.73
C ASP A 105 -6.33 -28.17 15.53
N THR A 106 -6.33 -27.12 16.36
CA THR A 106 -5.27 -26.91 17.33
C THR A 106 -5.53 -27.88 18.49
N ARG A 107 -4.67 -28.90 18.62
CA ARG A 107 -4.69 -29.83 19.75
C ARG A 107 -4.16 -29.18 21.02
#